data_AF-A0A932LPD0-F1
#
_entry.id   AF-A0A932LPD0-F1
#
_cell.length_a   1.000
_cell.length_b   1.000
_cell.length_c   1.000
_cell.angle_alpha   90.00
_cell.angle_beta   90.00
_cell.angle_gamma   90.00
#
_symmetry.space_group_name_H-M   'P 1'
#
loop_
_entity.id
_entity.type
_entity.pdbx_description
1 polymer ?
#
loop_
_entity_poly.entity_id
_entity_poly.type
_entity_poly.pdbx_seq_one_letter_code
_entity_poly.pdbx_strand_id
1 'polypeptide(L)'
;MSFYRRRLRVLLSPTARSFWDHNVRSLALGIITQGRMGLFFRVFRALLHQRVGRRRVWAFLSLPDTEAQRRFYHDHVERRLWAPPARWLCTFRPLVWLAGTHPVQAERVHANGDLYAYIRSAMEGVVTRLPVADNYFIAQALAGRYLDRRCVPPYMLPENLERVRGVLDRMEIVTAWLAPYLESQPAGSIDRFSLLDIFDWMDGATLQRTREAVAHAAAPGARLVYRSGMDDRQPAAV
;
A
#
# COMPACT_ATOMS: atom_id res chain seq x y z
N MET A 1 -3.88 3.78 -25.34
CA MET A 1 -2.56 3.76 -26.01
C MET A 1 -2.18 5.11 -26.64
N SER A 2 -3.07 5.74 -27.44
CA SER A 2 -2.79 7.06 -28.06
C SER A 2 -2.42 8.15 -27.04
N PHE A 3 -3.13 8.22 -25.90
CA PHE A 3 -2.83 9.17 -24.84
C PHE A 3 -1.40 9.05 -24.29
N TYR A 4 -0.94 7.84 -23.97
CA TYR A 4 0.43 7.60 -23.49
C TYR A 4 1.46 8.10 -24.51
N ARG A 5 1.36 7.63 -25.77
CA ARG A 5 2.34 7.96 -26.82
C ARG A 5 2.42 9.45 -27.11
N ARG A 6 1.29 10.16 -27.06
CA ARG A 6 1.21 11.59 -27.40
C ARG A 6 1.47 12.54 -26.23
N ARG A 7 1.05 12.19 -25.01
CA ARG A 7 0.98 13.14 -23.88
C ARG A 7 1.89 12.78 -22.71
N LEU A 8 2.04 11.48 -22.40
CA LEU A 8 2.83 11.06 -21.24
C LEU A 8 4.27 10.73 -21.61
N ARG A 9 4.48 10.05 -22.74
CA ARG A 9 5.80 9.54 -23.14
C ARG A 9 6.88 10.63 -23.17
N VAL A 10 6.54 11.83 -23.63
CA VAL A 10 7.48 12.96 -23.73
C VAL A 10 7.91 13.51 -22.37
N LEU A 11 7.14 13.26 -21.31
CA LEU A 11 7.40 13.73 -19.94
C LEU A 11 8.21 12.73 -19.12
N LEU A 12 8.47 11.52 -19.66
CA LEU A 12 9.14 10.46 -18.94
C LEU A 12 10.66 10.50 -19.15
N SER A 13 11.41 10.12 -18.10
CA SER A 13 12.85 9.87 -18.22
C SER A 13 13.14 8.78 -19.27
N PRO A 14 14.34 8.72 -19.86
CA PRO A 14 14.68 7.69 -20.86
C PRO A 14 14.40 6.26 -20.38
N THR A 15 14.77 5.96 -19.13
CA THR A 15 14.53 4.65 -18.51
C THR A 15 13.04 4.35 -18.37
N ALA A 16 12.24 5.30 -17.88
CA ALA A 16 10.80 5.13 -17.75
C ALA A 16 10.11 4.97 -19.12
N ARG A 17 10.54 5.73 -20.14
CA ARG A 17 10.05 5.56 -21.53
C ARG A 17 10.31 4.16 -22.05
N SER A 18 11.55 3.67 -21.91
CA SER A 18 11.91 2.32 -22.36
C SER A 18 11.01 1.27 -21.71
N PHE A 19 10.84 1.33 -20.39
CA PHE A 19 9.98 0.41 -19.66
C PHE A 19 8.53 0.45 -20.17
N TRP A 20 7.92 1.64 -20.27
CA TRP A 20 6.50 1.75 -20.64
C TRP A 20 6.22 1.52 -22.12
N ASP A 21 7.20 1.75 -23.01
CA ASP A 21 7.08 1.42 -24.43
C ASP A 21 6.95 -0.10 -24.64
N HIS A 22 7.70 -0.90 -23.87
CA HIS A 22 7.56 -2.37 -23.85
C HIS A 22 6.30 -2.85 -23.13
N ASN A 23 5.84 -2.11 -22.12
CA ASN A 23 4.72 -2.50 -21.25
C ASN A 23 3.41 -1.76 -21.54
N VAL A 24 3.23 -1.24 -22.75
CA VAL A 24 2.08 -0.38 -23.09
C VAL A 24 0.73 -1.09 -22.93
N ARG A 25 0.68 -2.43 -23.06
CA ARG A 25 -0.53 -3.23 -22.81
C ARG A 25 -0.98 -3.12 -21.36
N SER A 26 -0.05 -3.06 -20.42
CA SER A 26 -0.31 -2.91 -18.97
C SER A 26 -1.03 -1.59 -18.67
N LEU A 27 -0.74 -0.52 -19.42
CA LEU A 27 -1.47 0.75 -19.32
C LEU A 27 -2.94 0.61 -19.75
N ALA A 28 -3.19 -0.15 -20.82
CA ALA A 28 -4.55 -0.36 -21.34
C ALA A 28 -5.41 -1.23 -20.41
N LEU A 29 -4.78 -2.18 -19.71
CA LEU A 29 -5.43 -3.04 -18.74
C LEU A 29 -5.59 -2.39 -17.34
N GLY A 30 -5.03 -1.18 -17.15
CA GLY A 30 -5.06 -0.44 -15.89
C GLY A 30 -3.84 -0.72 -15.02
N ILE A 31 -3.09 0.33 -14.65
CA ILE A 31 -1.79 0.25 -13.96
C ILE A 31 -1.91 -0.38 -12.57
N ILE A 32 -2.98 -0.07 -11.84
CA ILE A 32 -3.17 -0.48 -10.44
C ILE A 32 -3.30 -2.00 -10.30
N THR A 33 -3.78 -2.68 -11.35
CA THR A 33 -3.96 -4.14 -11.34
C THR A 33 -2.72 -4.90 -11.84
N GLN A 34 -1.61 -4.20 -12.08
CA GLN A 34 -0.38 -4.77 -12.61
C GLN A 34 0.67 -5.01 -11.50
N GLY A 35 1.73 -5.72 -11.86
CA GLY A 35 2.81 -6.04 -10.95
C GLY A 35 2.40 -7.00 -9.83
N ARG A 36 3.27 -7.11 -8.84
CA ARG A 36 3.14 -8.07 -7.73
C ARG A 36 1.84 -7.88 -6.94
N MET A 37 1.57 -6.65 -6.50
CA MET A 37 0.35 -6.31 -5.76
C MET A 37 -0.92 -6.48 -6.59
N GLY A 38 -0.88 -6.13 -7.88
CA GLY A 38 -2.00 -6.34 -8.79
C GLY A 38 -2.35 -7.83 -8.94
N LEU A 39 -1.34 -8.70 -9.05
CA LEU A 39 -1.53 -10.15 -9.05
C LEU A 39 -2.07 -10.66 -7.70
N PHE A 40 -1.53 -10.18 -6.57
CA PHE A 40 -2.04 -10.51 -5.23
C PHE A 40 -3.53 -10.23 -5.13
N PHE A 41 -3.97 -9.00 -5.44
CA PHE A 41 -5.38 -8.65 -5.31
C PHE A 41 -6.29 -9.45 -6.25
N ARG A 42 -5.81 -9.87 -7.43
CA ARG A 42 -6.56 -10.78 -8.30
C ARG A 42 -6.76 -12.15 -7.65
N VAL A 43 -5.69 -12.75 -7.12
CA VAL A 43 -5.75 -14.04 -6.41
C VAL A 43 -6.63 -13.93 -5.17
N PHE A 44 -6.43 -12.89 -4.36
CA PHE A 44 -7.22 -12.60 -3.18
C PHE A 44 -8.72 -12.49 -3.50
N ARG A 45 -9.11 -11.73 -4.53
CA ARG A 45 -10.52 -11.65 -4.95
C ARG A 45 -11.08 -12.98 -5.41
N ALA A 46 -10.31 -13.77 -6.17
CA ALA A 46 -10.76 -15.08 -6.61
C ALA A 46 -11.05 -16.00 -5.41
N LEU A 47 -10.13 -16.05 -4.44
CA LEU A 47 -10.30 -16.81 -3.19
C LEU A 47 -11.48 -16.28 -2.36
N LEU A 48 -11.63 -14.96 -2.26
CA LEU A 48 -12.73 -14.33 -1.54
C LEU A 48 -14.08 -14.66 -2.18
N HIS A 49 -14.18 -14.59 -3.51
CA HIS A 49 -15.38 -14.96 -4.24
C HIS A 49 -15.71 -16.45 -4.12
N GLN A 50 -14.70 -17.32 -4.12
CA GLN A 50 -14.88 -18.76 -3.92
C GLN A 50 -15.42 -19.07 -2.51
N ARG A 51 -14.89 -18.40 -1.47
CA ARG A 51 -15.25 -18.69 -0.07
C ARG A 51 -16.52 -17.98 0.40
N VAL A 52 -16.63 -16.69 0.15
CA VAL A 52 -17.70 -15.83 0.68
C VAL A 52 -18.84 -15.71 -0.33
N GLY A 53 -18.54 -15.81 -1.62
CA GLY A 53 -19.51 -15.65 -2.71
C GLY A 53 -19.56 -14.22 -3.23
N ARG A 54 -19.56 -14.08 -4.56
CA ARG A 54 -19.55 -12.78 -5.24
C ARG A 54 -20.69 -11.86 -4.80
N ARG A 55 -21.92 -12.38 -4.66
CA ARG A 55 -23.09 -11.58 -4.23
C ARG A 55 -22.87 -10.91 -2.87
N ARG A 56 -22.28 -11.62 -1.91
CA ARG A 56 -22.01 -11.09 -0.56
C ARG A 56 -20.90 -10.04 -0.56
N VAL A 57 -19.86 -10.22 -1.38
CA VAL A 57 -18.80 -9.22 -1.51
C VAL A 57 -19.35 -7.89 -2.05
N TRP A 58 -20.21 -7.93 -3.07
CA TRP A 58 -20.85 -6.72 -3.60
C TRP A 58 -21.87 -6.11 -2.63
N ALA A 59 -22.64 -6.94 -1.92
CA ALA A 59 -23.54 -6.46 -0.88
C ALA A 59 -22.77 -5.72 0.23
N PHE A 60 -21.64 -6.29 0.67
CA PHE A 60 -20.77 -5.68 1.68
C PHE A 60 -20.27 -4.29 1.26
N LEU A 61 -19.83 -4.14 0.01
CA LEU A 61 -19.39 -2.84 -0.55
C LEU A 61 -20.49 -1.79 -0.68
N SER A 62 -21.76 -2.18 -0.51
CA SER A 62 -22.92 -1.29 -0.63
C SER A 62 -23.55 -0.94 0.72
N LEU A 63 -22.92 -1.35 1.84
CA LEU A 63 -23.45 -1.09 3.17
C LEU A 63 -23.26 0.39 3.55
N PRO A 64 -24.27 1.01 4.20
CA PRO A 64 -24.30 2.45 4.41
C PRO A 64 -23.41 2.93 5.57
N ASP A 65 -23.15 2.07 6.55
CA ASP A 65 -22.45 2.42 7.78
C ASP A 65 -21.70 1.23 8.38
N THR A 66 -20.82 1.54 9.33
CA THR A 66 -19.93 0.57 9.99
C THR A 66 -20.68 -0.42 10.89
N GLU A 67 -21.87 -0.08 11.38
CA GLU A 67 -22.68 -0.98 12.20
C GLU A 67 -23.31 -2.08 11.34
N ALA A 68 -23.93 -1.71 10.22
CA ALA A 68 -24.42 -2.63 9.22
C ALA A 68 -23.29 -3.51 8.65
N GLN A 69 -22.10 -2.94 8.41
CA GLN A 69 -20.90 -3.68 8.03
C GLN A 69 -20.50 -4.73 9.06
N ARG A 70 -20.44 -4.35 10.35
CA ARG A 70 -20.03 -5.27 11.43
C ARG A 70 -21.00 -6.45 11.53
N ARG A 71 -22.31 -6.18 11.56
CA ARG A 71 -23.33 -7.24 11.57
C ARG A 71 -23.19 -8.15 10.36
N PHE A 72 -23.12 -7.58 9.15
CA PHE A 72 -22.98 -8.35 7.92
C PHE A 72 -21.72 -9.23 7.92
N TYR A 73 -20.60 -8.70 8.43
CA TYR A 73 -19.35 -9.44 8.52
C TYR A 73 -19.50 -10.68 9.42
N HIS A 74 -19.99 -10.52 10.65
CA HIS A 74 -20.14 -11.64 11.58
C HIS A 74 -21.21 -12.65 11.10
N ASP A 75 -22.34 -12.18 10.58
CA ASP A 75 -23.46 -13.04 10.17
C ASP A 75 -23.19 -13.82 8.87
N HIS A 76 -22.40 -13.25 7.96
CA HIS A 76 -22.34 -13.76 6.58
C HIS A 76 -20.93 -14.02 6.05
N VAL A 77 -19.89 -13.36 6.58
CA VAL A 77 -18.54 -13.38 6.01
C VAL A 77 -17.57 -14.18 6.89
N GLU A 78 -17.52 -13.90 8.19
CA GLU A 78 -16.47 -14.33 9.10
C GLU A 78 -16.21 -15.84 9.04
N ARG A 79 -17.25 -16.64 9.31
CA ARG A 79 -17.15 -18.11 9.33
C ARG A 79 -16.66 -18.71 8.01
N ARG A 80 -16.98 -18.07 6.88
CA ARG A 80 -16.60 -18.55 5.53
C ARG A 80 -15.18 -18.15 5.17
N LEU A 81 -14.81 -16.91 5.49
CA LEU A 81 -13.48 -16.37 5.22
C LEU A 81 -12.41 -17.12 6.02
N TRP A 82 -12.69 -17.36 7.31
CA TRP A 82 -11.79 -17.94 8.30
C TRP A 82 -12.00 -19.45 8.53
N ALA A 83 -12.63 -20.14 7.58
CA ALA A 83 -12.72 -21.60 7.58
C ALA A 83 -11.31 -22.27 7.59
N PRO A 84 -11.17 -23.57 7.93
CA PRO A 84 -9.87 -24.21 8.18
C PRO A 84 -8.73 -23.93 7.17
N PRO A 85 -8.96 -23.85 5.84
CA PRO A 85 -7.87 -23.55 4.91
C PRO A 85 -7.41 -22.08 4.93
N ALA A 86 -8.00 -21.21 5.76
CA ALA A 86 -7.56 -19.82 5.93
C ALA A 86 -6.19 -19.70 6.59
N ARG A 87 -5.92 -20.51 7.62
CA ARG A 87 -4.61 -20.53 8.28
C ARG A 87 -3.51 -20.82 7.28
N TRP A 88 -3.69 -21.87 6.48
CA TRP A 88 -2.72 -22.25 5.45
C TRP A 88 -2.49 -21.13 4.41
N LEU A 89 -3.55 -20.47 3.92
CA LEU A 89 -3.38 -19.35 2.98
C LEU A 89 -2.59 -18.18 3.61
N CYS A 90 -2.90 -17.81 4.85
CA CYS A 90 -2.23 -16.70 5.54
C CYS A 90 -0.76 -16.97 5.84
N THR A 91 -0.36 -18.25 5.94
CA THR A 91 1.03 -18.64 6.19
C THR A 91 1.75 -19.15 4.93
N PHE A 92 1.06 -19.20 3.79
CA PHE A 92 1.65 -19.64 2.53
C PHE A 92 2.63 -18.59 1.99
N ARG A 93 3.93 -18.87 2.14
CA ARG A 93 5.04 -17.91 1.85
C ARG A 93 4.92 -17.23 0.47
N PRO A 94 4.60 -17.92 -0.64
CA PRO A 94 4.45 -17.25 -1.93
C PRO A 94 3.33 -16.22 -1.95
N LEU A 95 2.21 -16.47 -1.25
CA LEU A 95 1.09 -15.52 -1.17
C LEU A 95 1.43 -14.33 -0.28
N VAL A 96 2.13 -14.55 0.84
CA VAL A 96 2.63 -13.48 1.73
C VAL A 96 3.64 -12.58 1.00
N TRP A 97 4.58 -13.18 0.26
CA TRP A 97 5.52 -12.44 -0.56
C TRP A 97 4.82 -11.65 -1.68
N LEU A 98 3.81 -12.25 -2.31
CA LEU A 98 2.99 -11.58 -3.32
C LEU A 98 2.20 -10.40 -2.73
N ALA A 99 1.78 -10.49 -1.46
CA ALA A 99 1.12 -9.42 -0.72
C ALA A 99 2.03 -8.24 -0.38
N GLY A 100 3.31 -8.29 -0.75
CA GLY A 100 4.26 -7.21 -0.58
C GLY A 100 5.23 -7.41 0.58
N THR A 101 4.95 -8.36 1.48
CA THR A 101 5.75 -8.62 2.68
C THR A 101 7.09 -9.24 2.31
N HIS A 102 8.19 -8.59 2.70
CA HIS A 102 9.53 -9.13 2.48
C HIS A 102 9.73 -10.40 3.34
N PRO A 103 10.48 -11.43 2.88
CA PRO A 103 10.68 -12.66 3.66
C PRO A 103 11.24 -12.39 5.07
N VAL A 104 12.19 -11.45 5.18
CA VAL A 104 12.76 -11.02 6.49
C VAL A 104 11.70 -10.41 7.40
N GLN A 105 10.77 -9.61 6.85
CA GLN A 105 9.66 -9.03 7.61
C GLN A 105 8.70 -10.13 8.07
N ALA A 106 8.37 -11.10 7.21
CA ALA A 106 7.50 -12.21 7.55
C ALA A 106 8.10 -13.12 8.65
N GLU A 107 9.40 -13.41 8.59
CA GLU A 107 10.11 -14.21 9.59
C GLU A 107 10.14 -13.52 10.95
N ARG A 108 10.34 -12.20 10.99
CA ARG A 108 10.29 -11.41 12.22
C ARG A 108 8.89 -11.33 12.82
N VAL A 109 7.85 -11.11 11.99
CA VAL A 109 6.46 -11.14 12.46
C VAL A 109 6.11 -12.52 13.02
N HIS A 110 6.60 -13.60 12.38
CA HIS A 110 6.41 -14.96 12.88
C HIS A 110 7.13 -15.21 14.21
N ALA A 111 8.35 -14.67 14.38
CA ALA A 111 9.08 -14.77 15.64
C ALA A 111 8.38 -14.02 16.79
N ASN A 112 7.66 -12.94 16.47
CA ASN A 112 6.96 -12.11 17.45
C ASN A 112 5.48 -12.51 17.66
N GLY A 113 4.96 -13.52 16.96
CA GLY A 113 3.59 -14.00 17.15
C GLY A 113 2.98 -14.82 16.00
N ASP A 114 1.70 -15.17 16.13
CA ASP A 114 0.97 -15.92 15.12
C ASP A 114 0.53 -15.01 13.95
N LEU A 115 1.24 -15.11 12.82
CA LEU A 115 0.94 -14.36 11.59
C LEU A 115 -0.52 -14.50 11.15
N TYR A 116 -1.13 -15.67 11.34
CA TYR A 116 -2.55 -15.87 11.04
C TYR A 116 -3.45 -15.00 11.92
N ALA A 117 -3.20 -14.99 13.23
CA ALA A 117 -3.97 -14.17 14.18
C ALA A 117 -3.79 -12.67 13.89
N TYR A 118 -2.57 -12.24 13.55
CA TYR A 118 -2.30 -10.87 13.14
C TYR A 118 -3.10 -10.47 11.88
N ILE A 119 -3.00 -11.27 10.81
CA ILE A 119 -3.73 -10.99 9.56
C ILE A 119 -5.24 -10.97 9.80
N ARG A 120 -5.76 -11.92 10.58
CA ARG A 120 -7.19 -11.96 10.94
C ARG A 120 -7.63 -10.71 11.68
N SER A 121 -6.92 -10.34 12.74
CA SER A 121 -7.22 -9.14 13.55
C SER A 121 -7.15 -7.86 12.71
N ALA A 122 -6.12 -7.72 11.87
CA ALA A 122 -5.95 -6.57 10.98
C ALA A 122 -7.09 -6.47 9.96
N MET A 123 -7.44 -7.58 9.29
CA MET A 123 -8.53 -7.62 8.32
C MET A 123 -9.87 -7.32 8.97
N GLU A 124 -10.17 -7.94 10.11
CA GLU A 124 -11.38 -7.69 10.87
C GLU A 124 -11.49 -6.23 11.29
N GLY A 125 -10.39 -5.67 11.80
CA GLY A 125 -10.32 -4.26 12.17
C GLY A 125 -10.57 -3.31 11.00
N VAL A 126 -10.11 -3.65 9.79
CA VAL A 126 -10.38 -2.86 8.59
C VAL A 126 -11.85 -2.94 8.18
N VAL A 127 -12.41 -4.15 8.08
CA VAL A 127 -13.77 -4.35 7.55
C VAL A 127 -14.88 -3.94 8.52
N THR A 128 -14.60 -3.90 9.83
CA THR A 128 -15.61 -3.56 10.86
C THR A 128 -15.53 -2.12 11.38
N ARG A 129 -14.38 -1.43 11.22
CA ARG A 129 -14.17 -0.09 11.78
C ARG A 129 -14.04 1.02 10.73
N LEU A 130 -13.59 0.68 9.52
CA LEU A 130 -13.48 1.67 8.44
C LEU A 130 -14.74 1.63 7.58
N PRO A 131 -15.35 2.78 7.24
CA PRO A 131 -16.41 2.84 6.25
C PRO A 131 -15.93 2.22 4.94
N VAL A 132 -16.72 1.31 4.35
CA VAL A 132 -16.30 0.61 3.11
C VAL A 132 -16.83 1.28 1.85
N ALA A 133 -17.92 2.04 1.95
CA ALA A 133 -18.61 2.66 0.82
C ALA A 133 -17.74 3.70 0.09
N ASP A 134 -16.94 4.48 0.82
CA ASP A 134 -16.08 5.55 0.30
C ASP A 134 -14.58 5.21 0.38
N ASN A 135 -14.23 3.99 0.79
CA ASN A 135 -12.84 3.58 0.94
C ASN A 135 -12.27 3.01 -0.36
N TYR A 136 -11.56 3.88 -1.09
CA TYR A 136 -10.96 3.56 -2.38
C TYR A 136 -9.89 2.44 -2.32
N PHE A 137 -9.26 2.18 -1.16
CA PHE A 137 -8.38 1.02 -1.00
C PHE A 137 -9.17 -0.28 -0.94
N ILE A 138 -10.26 -0.30 -0.16
CA ILE A 138 -11.15 -1.47 -0.05
C ILE A 138 -11.83 -1.74 -1.39
N ALA A 139 -12.27 -0.70 -2.11
CA ALA A 139 -12.82 -0.83 -3.46
C ALA A 139 -11.84 -1.54 -4.41
N GLN A 140 -10.56 -1.12 -4.43
CA GLN A 140 -9.56 -1.79 -5.26
C GLN A 140 -9.26 -3.23 -4.81
N ALA A 141 -9.22 -3.47 -3.51
CA ALA A 141 -8.98 -4.79 -2.96
C ALA A 141 -10.13 -5.76 -3.31
N LEU A 142 -11.38 -5.37 -3.08
CA LEU A 142 -12.56 -6.24 -3.17
C LEU A 142 -13.23 -6.24 -4.56
N ALA A 143 -13.31 -5.09 -5.21
CA ALA A 143 -13.95 -4.95 -6.54
C ALA A 143 -12.94 -4.93 -7.69
N GLY A 144 -11.67 -4.61 -7.44
CA GLY A 144 -10.65 -4.43 -8.48
C GLY A 144 -10.88 -3.19 -9.34
N ARG A 145 -11.71 -2.26 -8.88
CA ARG A 145 -12.01 -0.96 -9.49
C ARG A 145 -12.51 0.00 -8.43
N TYR A 146 -12.47 1.30 -8.72
CA TYR A 146 -13.18 2.31 -7.95
C TYR A 146 -14.70 2.16 -8.16
N LEU A 147 -15.48 2.38 -7.10
CA LEU A 147 -16.94 2.18 -7.13
C LEU A 147 -17.65 3.30 -7.88
N ASP A 148 -17.16 4.53 -7.73
CA ASP A 148 -17.63 5.71 -8.44
C ASP A 148 -16.50 6.74 -8.59
N ARG A 149 -16.81 7.94 -9.11
CA ARG A 149 -15.82 9.01 -9.36
C ARG A 149 -15.36 9.75 -8.11
N ARG A 150 -16.00 9.52 -6.96
CA ARG A 150 -15.69 10.14 -5.66
C ARG A 150 -14.96 9.17 -4.74
N CYS A 151 -15.19 7.86 -4.87
CA CYS A 151 -14.47 6.78 -4.19
C CYS A 151 -13.11 6.52 -4.88
N VAL A 152 -12.28 7.57 -4.96
CA VAL A 152 -10.95 7.58 -5.56
C VAL A 152 -9.94 8.24 -4.60
N PRO A 153 -8.62 8.03 -4.77
CA PRO A 153 -7.63 8.74 -3.99
C PRO A 153 -7.83 10.27 -4.08
N PRO A 154 -7.55 11.04 -3.02
CA PRO A 154 -7.83 12.48 -3.01
C PRO A 154 -7.21 13.25 -4.17
N TYR A 155 -6.01 12.85 -4.63
CA TYR A 155 -5.34 13.47 -5.77
C TYR A 155 -6.01 13.22 -7.14
N MET A 156 -6.97 12.30 -7.22
CA MET A 156 -7.78 12.03 -8.42
C MET A 156 -9.12 12.76 -8.42
N LEU A 157 -9.50 13.40 -7.30
CA LEU A 157 -10.75 14.16 -7.22
C LEU A 157 -10.64 15.45 -8.06
N PRO A 158 -11.65 15.78 -8.88
CA PRO A 158 -11.64 16.99 -9.71
C PRO A 158 -11.32 18.27 -8.94
N GLU A 159 -11.89 18.43 -7.75
CA GLU A 159 -11.70 19.57 -6.85
C GLU A 159 -10.26 19.71 -6.33
N ASN A 160 -9.46 18.65 -6.38
CA ASN A 160 -8.06 18.66 -5.94
C ASN A 160 -7.07 18.81 -7.09
N LEU A 161 -7.52 18.74 -8.34
CA LEU A 161 -6.65 18.68 -9.50
C LEU A 161 -5.80 19.94 -9.67
N GLU A 162 -6.37 21.12 -9.46
CA GLU A 162 -5.65 22.40 -9.54
C GLU A 162 -4.56 22.51 -8.48
N ARG A 163 -4.87 22.10 -7.24
CA ARG A 163 -3.91 22.07 -6.13
C ARG A 163 -2.74 21.14 -6.45
N VAL A 164 -3.02 19.94 -6.95
CA VAL A 164 -1.97 18.99 -7.33
C VAL A 164 -1.10 19.56 -8.45
N ARG A 165 -1.70 20.15 -9.49
CA ARG A 165 -0.94 20.75 -10.60
C ARG A 165 -0.03 21.89 -10.14
N GLY A 166 -0.51 22.75 -9.24
CA GLY A 166 0.23 23.91 -8.75
C GLY A 166 1.49 23.57 -7.93
N VAL A 167 1.68 22.32 -7.53
CA VAL A 167 2.87 21.88 -6.77
C VAL A 167 3.78 20.95 -7.56
N LEU A 168 3.43 20.56 -8.78
CA LEU A 168 4.22 19.60 -9.57
C LEU A 168 5.64 20.11 -9.86
N ASP A 169 5.80 21.41 -10.10
CA ASP A 169 7.11 22.02 -10.37
C ASP A 169 8.03 22.05 -9.14
N ARG A 170 7.51 21.69 -7.96
CA ARG A 170 8.27 21.55 -6.70
C ARG A 170 8.58 20.09 -6.37
N MET A 171 8.21 19.16 -7.23
CA MET A 171 8.43 17.73 -7.01
C MET A 171 9.67 17.26 -7.78
N GLU A 172 10.57 16.63 -7.04
CA GLU A 172 11.70 15.90 -7.62
C GLU A 172 11.50 14.39 -7.40
N ILE A 173 11.81 13.59 -8.41
CA ILE A 173 11.82 12.14 -8.31
C ILE A 173 13.28 11.67 -8.31
N VAL A 174 13.73 11.16 -7.17
CA VAL A 174 15.08 10.63 -7.02
C VAL A 174 15.05 9.11 -7.03
N THR A 175 15.86 8.48 -7.88
CA THR A 175 16.07 7.03 -7.88
C THR A 175 17.40 6.71 -7.21
N ALA A 176 17.38 6.53 -5.89
CA ALA A 176 18.56 6.26 -5.09
C ALA A 176 18.22 5.45 -3.83
N TRP A 177 19.24 4.91 -3.18
CA TRP A 177 19.13 4.41 -1.82
C TRP A 177 18.94 5.59 -0.85
N LEU A 178 18.02 5.46 0.11
CA LEU A 178 17.64 6.56 0.99
C LEU A 178 18.82 7.10 1.81
N ALA A 179 19.56 6.24 2.51
CA ALA A 179 20.65 6.67 3.37
C ALA A 179 21.75 7.43 2.59
N PRO A 180 22.32 6.89 1.49
CA PRO A 180 23.25 7.64 0.65
C PRO A 180 22.70 8.96 0.10
N TYR A 181 21.42 9.00 -0.25
CA TYR A 181 20.79 10.23 -0.72
C TYR A 181 20.76 11.30 0.39
N LEU A 182 20.31 10.95 1.59
CA LEU A 182 20.25 11.86 2.73
C LEU A 182 21.65 12.29 3.21
N GLU A 183 22.63 11.39 3.19
CA GLU A 183 24.04 11.70 3.48
C GLU A 183 24.62 12.72 2.49
N SER A 184 24.17 12.73 1.23
CA SER A 184 24.58 13.71 0.22
C SER A 184 23.93 15.08 0.37
N GLN A 185 22.86 15.20 1.16
CA GLN A 185 22.20 16.47 1.40
C GLN A 185 22.99 17.30 2.42
N PRO A 186 22.90 18.65 2.35
CA PRO A 186 23.47 19.50 3.40
C PRO A 186 22.89 19.13 4.77
N ALA A 187 23.72 19.20 5.81
CA ALA A 187 23.26 18.95 7.17
C ALA A 187 22.12 19.91 7.54
N GLY A 188 21.05 19.41 8.15
CA GLY A 188 19.92 20.24 8.58
C GLY A 188 19.08 20.86 7.46
N SER A 189 19.02 20.24 6.28
CA SER A 189 18.36 20.80 5.09
C SER A 189 16.89 20.38 4.88
N ILE A 190 16.39 19.39 5.62
CA ILE A 190 15.05 18.82 5.42
C ILE A 190 14.16 19.03 6.64
N ASP A 191 13.05 19.73 6.44
CA ASP A 191 12.10 20.05 7.52
C ASP A 191 11.16 18.89 7.88
N ARG A 192 10.83 18.02 6.91
CA ARG A 192 9.76 17.02 7.05
C ARG A 192 10.06 15.73 6.31
N PHE A 193 9.77 14.62 6.98
CA PHE A 193 9.97 13.27 6.47
C PHE A 193 8.68 12.45 6.53
N SER A 194 8.43 11.67 5.47
CA SER A 194 7.38 10.65 5.43
C SER A 194 8.00 9.31 5.06
N LEU A 195 8.26 8.47 6.06
CA LEU A 195 9.00 7.22 5.95
C LEU A 195 8.05 6.03 6.19
N LEU A 196 7.42 5.55 5.11
CA LEU A 196 6.42 4.48 5.18
C LEU A 196 7.02 3.13 4.79
N ASP A 197 6.95 2.13 5.68
CA ASP A 197 7.36 0.73 5.46
C ASP A 197 8.85 0.53 5.08
N ILE A 198 9.68 1.56 5.27
CA ILE A 198 11.08 1.53 4.83
C ILE A 198 11.99 0.79 5.80
N PHE A 199 11.65 0.74 7.10
CA PHE A 199 12.51 0.16 8.13
C PHE A 199 12.35 -1.36 8.30
N ASP A 200 11.23 -1.90 7.83
CA ASP A 200 10.77 -3.25 8.19
C ASP A 200 11.64 -4.37 7.62
N TRP A 201 12.22 -4.13 6.45
CA TRP A 201 13.04 -5.10 5.73
C TRP A 201 14.54 -4.92 5.94
N MET A 202 14.96 -3.85 6.63
CA MET A 202 16.37 -3.54 6.88
C MET A 202 16.99 -4.47 7.93
N ASP A 203 18.27 -4.80 7.78
CA ASP A 203 19.06 -5.38 8.86
C ASP A 203 19.46 -4.30 9.89
N GLY A 204 20.10 -4.69 10.98
CA GLY A 204 20.46 -3.76 12.06
C GLY A 204 21.40 -2.64 11.60
N ALA A 205 22.41 -2.97 10.79
CA ALA A 205 23.37 -2.01 10.29
C ALA A 205 22.74 -1.00 9.31
N THR A 206 21.92 -1.48 8.38
CA THR A 206 21.21 -0.63 7.41
C THR A 206 20.20 0.28 8.10
N LEU A 207 19.48 -0.25 9.09
CA LEU A 207 18.54 0.53 9.89
C LEU A 207 19.26 1.65 10.64
N GLN A 208 20.37 1.34 11.30
CA GLN A 208 21.14 2.31 12.07
C GLN A 208 21.70 3.42 11.16
N ARG A 209 22.35 3.04 10.05
CA ARG A 209 22.83 4.00 9.04
C ARG A 209 21.71 4.88 8.50
N THR A 210 20.53 4.31 8.23
CA THR A 210 19.39 5.09 7.72
C THR A 210 18.89 6.08 8.77
N ARG A 211 18.87 5.72 10.05
CA ARG A 211 18.51 6.65 11.14
C ARG A 211 19.52 7.79 11.25
N GLU A 212 20.81 7.49 11.18
CA GLU A 212 21.88 8.50 11.20
C GLU A 212 21.78 9.45 10.01
N ALA A 213 21.51 8.92 8.81
CA ALA A 213 21.32 9.73 7.61
C ALA A 213 20.09 10.65 7.70
N VAL A 214 18.99 10.16 8.28
CA VAL A 214 17.80 11.00 8.58
C VAL A 214 18.15 12.09 9.58
N ALA A 215 18.86 11.77 10.67
CA ALA A 215 19.26 12.75 11.67
C ALA A 215 20.22 13.82 11.09
N HIS A 216 21.16 13.43 10.24
CA HIS A 216 22.06 14.36 9.53
C HIS A 216 21.29 15.37 8.67
N ALA A 217 20.34 14.89 7.87
CA ALA A 217 19.57 15.75 6.97
C ALA A 217 18.47 16.57 7.67
N ALA A 218 18.06 16.19 8.88
CA ALA A 218 16.95 16.80 9.60
C ALA A 218 17.28 18.22 10.08
N ALA A 219 16.51 19.21 9.63
CA ALA A 219 16.60 20.58 10.11
C ALA A 219 16.24 20.68 11.61
N PRO A 220 16.71 21.71 12.34
CA PRO A 220 16.25 21.97 13.70
C PRO A 220 14.72 22.06 13.77
N GLY A 221 14.09 21.20 14.56
CA GLY A 221 12.62 21.13 14.68
C GLY A 221 11.92 20.34 13.56
N ALA A 222 12.68 19.55 12.77
CA ALA A 222 12.12 18.71 11.73
C ALA A 222 11.07 17.72 12.27
N ARG A 223 10.10 17.38 11.42
CA ARG A 223 9.01 16.46 11.77
C ARG A 223 9.11 15.18 10.95
N LEU A 224 9.12 14.05 11.66
CA LEU A 224 9.15 12.73 11.06
C LEU A 224 7.82 12.02 11.28
N VAL A 225 7.17 11.63 10.19
CA VAL A 225 6.08 10.65 10.21
C VAL A 225 6.64 9.34 9.67
N TYR A 226 6.61 8.29 10.49
CA TYR A 226 7.00 6.96 10.07
C TYR A 226 5.86 5.97 10.28
N ARG A 227 5.86 4.89 9.50
CA ARG A 227 4.96 3.75 9.69
C ARG A 227 5.76 2.47 9.52
N SER A 228 5.68 1.60 10.53
CA SER A 228 6.32 0.30 10.58
C SER A 228 5.28 -0.76 10.93
N GLY A 229 5.44 -1.97 10.40
CA GLY A 229 4.71 -3.16 10.82
C GLY A 229 5.30 -3.83 12.05
N MET A 230 6.39 -3.29 12.62
CA MET A 230 7.08 -3.81 13.80
C MET A 230 7.41 -2.69 14.82
N ASP A 231 7.16 -2.95 16.10
CA ASP A 231 7.31 -1.98 17.18
C ASP A 231 8.77 -1.66 17.54
N ASP A 232 9.74 -2.53 17.23
CA ASP A 232 11.18 -2.34 17.53
C ASP A 232 11.91 -1.43 16.52
N ARG A 233 11.23 -0.99 15.46
CA ARG A 233 11.83 -0.27 14.33
C ARG A 233 11.74 1.25 14.43
N GLN A 234 11.20 1.79 15.51
CA GLN A 234 10.97 3.22 15.67
C GLN A 234 12.28 4.02 15.56
N PRO A 235 12.34 5.08 14.74
CA PRO A 235 13.48 5.99 14.73
C PRO A 235 13.66 6.59 16.14
N ALA A 236 14.92 6.79 16.55
CA ALA A 236 15.21 7.55 17.76
C ALA A 236 14.60 8.96 17.64
N ALA A 237 14.14 9.54 18.75
CA ALA A 237 13.70 10.92 18.76
C ALA A 237 14.86 11.81 18.26
N VAL A 238 14.62 12.54 17.17
CA VAL A 238 15.55 13.51 16.57
C VAL A 238 15.49 14.81 17.36
#